data_AF-A0A6F9APA7-F1
#
_entry.id   AF-A0A6F9APA7-F1
#
_cell.length_a   1.000
_cell.length_b   1.000
_cell.length_c   1.000
_cell.angle_alpha   90.00
_cell.angle_beta   90.00
_cell.angle_gamma   90.00
#
_symmetry.space_group_name_H-M   'P 1'
#
loop_
_entity.id
_entity.type
_entity.pdbx_description
1 polymer ?
#
loop_
_entity_poly.entity_id
_entity_poly.type
_entity_poly.pdbx_seq_one_letter_code
_entity_poly.pdbx_strand_id
1 'polypeptide(L)'
;MKRRRVQKALRLDLLRLVSVVDVFREQDLQHGEHVMDVVEMIHALTGLYERLEEERRAIVVNIPLCVDMCLNWLLNVYDSGRNGKMRVLSFKTGLVSLCNADVQEKYKSIQIPRQLGEVAAFGGSNVEPSVRSCFRMAPGKPAIEVSHFLEWMSLEPQSVVWLAVLQRVAVAESAKHQAKCYICKQCPIKGFRYRSLKQFNVDICQTCFLTGRTTKGKKQLQYPIMEYYTPTTSGEKMRDFAKTLKNKFRSKQYFSKHPQRGYLPVQSVLEAESSET
;
A
#
# COMPACT_ATOMS: atom_id res chain seq x y z
N MET A 1 4.06 3.27 -10.08
CA MET A 1 4.66 2.86 -11.39
C MET A 1 4.13 1.56 -11.99
N LYS A 2 4.51 0.34 -11.56
CA LYS A 2 4.05 -0.92 -12.23
C LYS A 2 2.53 -1.09 -12.19
N ARG A 3 1.91 -0.90 -11.02
CA ARG A 3 0.45 -1.03 -10.84
C ARG A 3 -0.35 -0.02 -11.68
N ARG A 4 0.10 1.23 -11.78
CA ARG A 4 -0.57 2.27 -12.60
C ARG A 4 -0.47 1.99 -14.09
N ARG A 5 0.66 1.42 -14.56
CA ARG A 5 0.79 0.94 -15.94
C ARG A 5 -0.18 -0.20 -16.22
N VAL A 6 -0.29 -1.17 -15.32
CA VAL A 6 -1.28 -2.25 -15.42
C VAL A 6 -2.70 -1.69 -15.41
N GLN A 7 -3.02 -0.80 -14.47
CA GLN A 7 -4.34 -0.17 -14.36
C GLN A 7 -4.78 0.53 -15.66
N LYS A 8 -3.87 1.31 -16.28
CA LYS A 8 -4.11 1.98 -17.57
C LYS A 8 -4.17 1.02 -18.75
N ALA A 9 -3.29 0.02 -18.77
CA ALA A 9 -3.26 -0.98 -19.84
C ALA A 9 -4.55 -1.83 -19.84
N LEU A 10 -5.09 -2.10 -18.66
CA LEU A 10 -6.35 -2.80 -18.45
C LEU A 10 -7.57 -1.86 -18.48
N ARG A 11 -7.39 -0.54 -18.62
CA ARG A 11 -8.46 0.47 -18.56
C ARG A 11 -9.30 0.45 -17.27
N LEU A 12 -8.83 -0.21 -16.22
CA LEU A 12 -9.50 -0.26 -14.91
C LEU A 12 -9.49 1.12 -14.23
N ASP A 13 -8.60 2.03 -14.65
CA ASP A 13 -8.61 3.42 -14.20
C ASP A 13 -9.78 4.25 -14.75
N LEU A 14 -10.60 3.69 -15.63
CA LEU A 14 -11.81 4.34 -16.15
C LEU A 14 -13.09 3.81 -15.47
N LEU A 15 -13.03 2.62 -14.86
CA LEU A 15 -14.15 1.96 -14.18
C LEU A 15 -14.45 2.62 -12.84
N ARG A 16 -15.69 3.04 -12.61
CA ARG A 16 -16.13 3.55 -11.31
C ARG A 16 -16.46 2.40 -10.37
N LEU A 17 -16.25 2.59 -9.08
CA LEU A 17 -16.58 1.55 -8.08
C LEU A 17 -18.05 1.17 -8.10
N VAL A 18 -18.95 2.15 -8.28
CA VAL A 18 -20.40 1.91 -8.36
C VAL A 18 -20.73 0.94 -9.49
N SER A 19 -20.20 1.18 -10.69
CA SER A 19 -20.39 0.30 -11.85
C SER A 19 -19.86 -1.12 -11.60
N VAL A 20 -18.71 -1.24 -10.91
CA VAL A 20 -18.13 -2.54 -10.54
C VAL A 20 -19.03 -3.29 -9.55
N VAL A 21 -19.57 -2.60 -8.55
CA VAL A 21 -20.47 -3.18 -7.55
C VAL A 21 -21.82 -3.58 -8.17
N ASP A 22 -22.37 -2.76 -9.07
CA ASP A 22 -23.63 -3.06 -9.75
C ASP A 22 -23.52 -4.33 -10.61
N VAL A 23 -22.44 -4.48 -11.39
CA VAL A 23 -22.22 -5.70 -12.18
C VAL A 23 -22.05 -6.93 -11.28
N PHE A 24 -21.37 -6.81 -10.14
CA PHE A 24 -21.28 -7.92 -9.18
C PHE A 24 -22.63 -8.32 -8.59
N ARG A 25 -23.57 -7.37 -8.46
CA ARG A 25 -24.93 -7.66 -7.99
C ARG A 25 -25.78 -8.30 -9.09
N GLU A 26 -25.69 -7.78 -10.31
CA GLU A 26 -26.45 -8.26 -11.47
C GLU A 26 -26.07 -9.70 -11.86
N GLN A 27 -24.81 -10.07 -11.67
CA GLN A 27 -24.29 -11.41 -12.01
C GLN A 27 -24.26 -12.38 -10.82
N ASP A 28 -24.98 -12.07 -9.74
CA ASP A 28 -25.08 -12.88 -8.50
C ASP A 28 -23.75 -13.27 -7.86
N LEU A 29 -22.72 -12.44 -8.02
CA LEU A 29 -21.40 -12.69 -7.42
C LEU A 29 -21.38 -12.35 -5.94
N GLN A 30 -22.46 -12.47 -5.17
CA GLN A 30 -22.50 -12.00 -3.78
C GLN A 30 -21.71 -12.91 -2.81
N HIS A 31 -21.71 -14.21 -3.07
CA HIS A 31 -21.08 -15.22 -2.23
C HIS A 31 -19.57 -15.30 -2.45
N GLY A 32 -18.79 -14.68 -1.56
CA GLY A 32 -17.33 -14.57 -1.70
C GLY A 32 -16.56 -15.90 -1.68
N GLU A 33 -17.17 -16.97 -1.16
CA GLU A 33 -16.56 -18.32 -1.10
C GLU A 33 -16.76 -19.14 -2.37
N HIS A 34 -17.70 -18.75 -3.24
CA HIS A 34 -17.90 -19.40 -4.53
C HIS A 34 -16.62 -19.35 -5.37
N VAL A 35 -16.34 -20.44 -6.07
CA VAL A 35 -15.17 -20.58 -6.92
C VAL A 35 -15.62 -20.46 -8.37
N MET A 36 -15.21 -19.37 -9.00
CA MET A 36 -15.46 -19.09 -10.40
C MET A 36 -14.49 -19.88 -11.29
N ASP A 37 -14.98 -20.39 -12.41
CA ASP A 37 -14.15 -20.86 -13.51
C ASP A 37 -13.81 -19.71 -14.49
N VAL A 38 -12.99 -20.02 -15.50
CA VAL A 38 -12.56 -19.03 -16.50
C VAL A 38 -13.73 -18.45 -17.28
N VAL A 39 -14.79 -19.22 -17.53
CA VAL A 39 -15.95 -18.77 -18.31
C VAL A 39 -16.76 -17.78 -17.51
N GLU A 40 -17.01 -18.06 -16.22
CA GLU A 40 -17.65 -17.14 -15.29
C GLU A 40 -16.85 -15.83 -15.15
N MET A 41 -15.52 -15.92 -15.07
CA MET A 41 -14.65 -14.74 -15.02
C MET A 41 -14.73 -13.90 -16.31
N ILE A 42 -14.73 -14.55 -17.48
CA ILE A 42 -14.87 -13.86 -18.78
C ILE A 42 -16.22 -13.15 -18.84
N HIS A 43 -17.31 -13.83 -18.50
CA HIS A 43 -18.64 -13.24 -18.51
C HIS A 43 -18.72 -12.00 -17.60
N ALA A 44 -18.09 -12.08 -16.42
CA ALA A 44 -18.04 -10.95 -15.51
C ALA A 44 -17.23 -9.76 -16.00
N LEU A 45 -16.07 -10.02 -16.60
CA LEU A 45 -15.24 -8.97 -17.20
C LEU A 45 -15.92 -8.33 -18.41
N THR A 46 -16.59 -9.13 -19.25
CA THR A 46 -17.32 -8.62 -20.41
C THR A 46 -18.40 -7.63 -19.98
N GLY A 47 -19.24 -7.98 -19.00
CA GLY A 47 -20.27 -7.07 -18.49
C GLY A 47 -19.71 -5.76 -17.91
N LEU A 48 -18.52 -5.81 -17.29
CA LEU A 48 -17.83 -4.60 -16.80
C LEU A 48 -17.37 -3.68 -17.93
N TYR A 49 -16.78 -4.24 -18.99
CA TYR A 49 -16.26 -3.44 -20.11
C TYR A 49 -17.37 -2.96 -21.05
N GLU A 50 -18.46 -3.71 -21.21
CA GLU A 50 -19.67 -3.25 -21.89
C GLU A 50 -20.27 -2.04 -21.15
N ARG A 51 -20.45 -2.15 -19.83
CA ARG A 51 -20.93 -1.02 -19.01
C ARG A 51 -20.00 0.19 -19.10
N LEU A 52 -18.68 -0.03 -19.16
CA LEU A 52 -17.71 1.05 -19.34
C LEU A 52 -17.89 1.78 -20.68
N GLU A 53 -18.10 1.04 -21.77
CA GLU A 53 -18.34 1.60 -23.10
C GLU A 53 -19.65 2.40 -23.15
N GLU A 54 -20.72 1.87 -22.55
CA GLU A 54 -22.01 2.56 -22.44
C GLU A 54 -21.93 3.86 -21.64
N GLU A 55 -21.24 3.84 -20.49
CA GLU A 55 -21.07 5.02 -19.62
C GLU A 55 -20.15 6.07 -20.24
N ARG A 56 -19.19 5.64 -21.08
CA ARG A 56 -18.22 6.53 -21.72
C ARG A 56 -18.29 6.41 -23.23
N ARG A 57 -19.45 6.78 -23.79
CA ARG A 57 -19.74 6.83 -25.26
C ARG A 57 -18.70 7.56 -26.12
N ALA A 58 -17.80 8.34 -25.53
CA ALA A 58 -16.69 9.01 -26.21
C ALA A 58 -15.42 8.14 -26.36
N ILE A 59 -15.39 6.93 -25.79
CA ILE A 59 -14.23 6.02 -25.78
C ILE A 59 -14.64 4.66 -26.35
N VAL A 60 -14.06 4.30 -27.50
CA VAL A 60 -14.21 2.94 -28.05
C VAL A 60 -13.32 1.98 -27.25
N VAL A 61 -13.93 0.92 -26.71
CA VAL A 61 -13.22 -0.11 -25.93
C VAL A 61 -13.13 -1.38 -26.76
N ASN A 62 -11.92 -1.89 -26.97
CA ASN A 62 -11.76 -3.24 -27.52
C ASN A 62 -12.03 -4.23 -26.38
N ILE A 63 -13.31 -4.57 -26.20
CA ILE A 63 -13.79 -5.39 -25.09
C ILE A 63 -13.07 -6.76 -25.05
N PRO A 64 -12.98 -7.54 -26.16
CA PRO A 64 -12.29 -8.83 -26.14
C PRO A 64 -10.86 -8.74 -25.62
N LEU A 65 -10.09 -7.76 -26.12
CA LEU A 65 -8.70 -7.57 -25.69
C LEU A 65 -8.61 -7.16 -24.21
N CYS A 66 -9.50 -6.29 -23.73
CA CYS A 66 -9.49 -5.84 -22.35
C CYS A 66 -9.85 -6.98 -21.38
N VAL A 67 -10.81 -7.83 -21.77
CA VAL A 67 -11.19 -9.05 -21.04
C VAL A 67 -10.00 -9.99 -20.95
N ASP A 68 -9.36 -10.33 -22.08
CA ASP A 68 -8.22 -11.25 -22.11
C ASP A 68 -7.04 -10.77 -21.26
N MET A 69 -6.69 -9.49 -21.41
CA MET A 69 -5.58 -8.90 -20.64
C MET A 69 -5.90 -8.86 -19.14
N CYS A 70 -7.14 -8.55 -18.76
CA CYS A 70 -7.55 -8.45 -17.37
C CYS A 70 -7.67 -9.84 -16.72
N LEU A 71 -8.24 -10.81 -17.43
CA LEU A 71 -8.28 -12.21 -17.01
C LEU A 71 -6.87 -12.76 -16.79
N ASN A 72 -5.97 -12.55 -17.76
CA ASN A 72 -4.58 -13.01 -17.64
C ASN A 72 -3.89 -12.36 -16.43
N TRP A 73 -4.12 -11.07 -16.18
CA TRP A 73 -3.61 -10.41 -14.98
C TRP A 73 -4.17 -11.05 -13.70
N LEU A 74 -5.49 -11.23 -13.62
CA LEU A 74 -6.15 -11.83 -12.46
C LEU A 74 -5.63 -13.25 -12.19
N LEU A 75 -5.55 -14.10 -13.21
CA LEU A 75 -5.05 -15.48 -13.06
C LEU A 75 -3.57 -15.51 -12.65
N ASN A 76 -2.74 -14.60 -13.18
CA ASN A 76 -1.33 -14.49 -12.75
C ASN A 76 -1.17 -14.07 -11.29
N VAL A 77 -2.14 -13.33 -10.73
CA VAL A 77 -2.09 -12.86 -9.34
C VAL A 77 -2.73 -13.86 -8.38
N TYR A 78 -3.87 -14.44 -8.74
CA TYR A 78 -4.72 -15.19 -7.82
C TYR A 78 -4.84 -16.69 -8.12
N ASP A 79 -4.36 -17.18 -9.27
CA ASP A 79 -4.31 -18.61 -9.63
C ASP A 79 -2.86 -19.08 -9.84
N SER A 80 -2.10 -19.16 -8.74
CA SER A 80 -0.75 -19.72 -8.77
C SER A 80 -0.72 -21.21 -9.13
N GLY A 81 -1.85 -21.91 -8.94
CA GLY A 81 -2.00 -23.33 -9.25
C GLY A 81 -2.28 -23.62 -10.72
N ARG A 82 -2.53 -22.59 -11.54
CA ARG A 82 -2.83 -22.67 -12.98
C ARG A 82 -3.96 -23.65 -13.30
N ASN A 83 -4.96 -23.69 -12.42
CA ASN A 83 -6.11 -24.59 -12.56
C ASN A 83 -7.33 -23.87 -13.17
N GLY A 84 -7.22 -22.57 -13.48
CA GLY A 84 -8.28 -21.78 -14.08
C GLY A 84 -9.43 -21.46 -13.13
N LYS A 85 -9.24 -21.62 -11.81
CA LYS A 85 -10.26 -21.38 -10.80
C LYS A 85 -9.88 -20.23 -9.88
N MET A 86 -10.86 -19.41 -9.53
CA MET A 86 -10.65 -18.24 -8.68
C MET A 86 -11.85 -17.98 -7.78
N ARG A 87 -11.62 -17.75 -6.48
CA ARG A 87 -12.71 -17.34 -5.58
C ARG A 87 -13.29 -15.99 -6.01
N VAL A 88 -14.61 -15.84 -5.92
CA VAL A 88 -15.33 -14.58 -6.15
C VAL A 88 -14.71 -13.44 -5.33
N LEU A 89 -14.33 -13.70 -4.07
CA LEU A 89 -13.68 -12.68 -3.23
C LEU A 89 -12.35 -12.19 -3.83
N SER A 90 -11.53 -13.08 -4.38
CA SER A 90 -10.25 -12.72 -5.02
C SER A 90 -10.49 -11.89 -6.29
N PHE A 91 -11.46 -12.31 -7.10
CA PHE A 91 -11.87 -11.61 -8.31
C PHE A 91 -12.34 -10.18 -8.02
N LYS A 92 -13.27 -10.02 -7.06
CA LYS A 92 -13.77 -8.71 -6.59
C LYS A 92 -12.64 -7.80 -6.10
N THR A 93 -11.74 -8.36 -5.32
CA THR A 93 -10.60 -7.63 -4.76
C THR A 93 -9.70 -7.07 -5.84
N GLY A 94 -9.33 -7.90 -6.82
CA GLY A 94 -8.47 -7.48 -7.93
C GLY A 94 -9.05 -6.28 -8.65
N LEU A 95 -10.33 -6.33 -8.99
CA LEU A 95 -11.03 -5.27 -9.71
C LEU A 95 -11.22 -4.01 -8.86
N VAL A 96 -11.68 -4.13 -7.62
CA VAL A 96 -11.89 -2.97 -6.72
C VAL A 96 -10.57 -2.28 -6.39
N SER A 97 -9.47 -3.02 -6.25
CA SER A 97 -8.15 -2.45 -5.97
C SER A 97 -7.63 -1.55 -7.11
N LEU A 98 -8.03 -1.86 -8.34
CA LEU A 98 -7.60 -1.19 -9.57
C LEU A 98 -8.66 -0.27 -10.19
N CYS A 99 -9.91 -0.25 -9.70
CA CYS A 99 -10.92 0.66 -10.20
C CYS A 99 -10.63 2.14 -9.86
N ASN A 100 -11.29 3.06 -10.55
CA ASN A 100 -11.29 4.49 -10.25
C ASN A 100 -12.32 4.82 -9.17
N ALA A 101 -11.85 4.84 -7.93
CA ALA A 101 -12.66 5.21 -6.78
C ALA A 101 -11.81 5.98 -5.80
N ASP A 102 -12.46 6.89 -5.07
CA ASP A 102 -11.83 7.58 -3.97
C ASP A 102 -11.37 6.59 -2.94
N VAL A 103 -10.23 6.90 -2.32
CA VAL A 103 -9.59 5.99 -1.38
C VAL A 103 -10.60 5.60 -0.31
N GLN A 104 -11.39 6.56 0.20
CA GLN A 104 -12.49 6.41 1.19
C GLN A 104 -13.50 5.31 0.83
N GLU A 105 -13.85 5.17 -0.45
CA GLU A 105 -14.80 4.13 -0.89
C GLU A 105 -14.13 2.75 -0.97
N LYS A 106 -12.83 2.70 -1.30
CA LYS A 106 -12.02 1.46 -1.27
C LYS A 106 -11.76 0.96 0.16
N TYR A 107 -11.84 1.81 1.19
CA TYR A 107 -11.75 1.37 2.60
C TYR A 107 -12.88 0.41 2.96
N LYS A 108 -14.07 0.51 2.37
CA LYS A 108 -15.16 -0.43 2.69
C LYS A 108 -14.81 -1.87 2.31
N SER A 109 -13.80 -2.09 1.45
CA SER A 109 -13.31 -3.39 0.96
C SER A 109 -12.02 -3.92 1.65
N ILE A 110 -11.73 -3.48 2.88
CA ILE A 110 -10.53 -3.60 3.76
C ILE A 110 -9.66 -4.90 3.79
N GLN A 111 -9.93 -6.00 3.07
CA GLN A 111 -9.12 -7.24 3.18
C GLN A 111 -7.90 -7.35 2.23
N ILE A 112 -7.51 -6.25 1.57
CA ILE A 112 -6.48 -6.24 0.52
C ILE A 112 -5.11 -6.86 0.94
N PRO A 113 -4.53 -6.57 2.12
CA PRO A 113 -3.23 -7.16 2.50
C PRO A 113 -3.27 -8.68 2.75
N ARG A 114 -4.42 -9.20 3.20
CA ARG A 114 -4.65 -10.64 3.36
C ARG A 114 -4.58 -11.37 2.03
N GLN A 115 -5.02 -10.72 0.97
CA GLN A 115 -5.15 -11.30 -0.36
C GLN A 115 -3.85 -11.23 -1.18
N LEU A 116 -2.88 -10.41 -0.76
CA LEU A 116 -1.54 -10.33 -1.35
C LEU A 116 -0.52 -11.26 -0.66
N GLY A 117 -0.94 -12.04 0.33
CA GLY A 117 -0.04 -12.88 1.14
C GLY A 117 0.87 -12.08 2.10
N GLU A 118 0.65 -10.77 2.22
CA GLU A 118 1.48 -9.89 3.07
C GLU A 118 0.88 -9.72 4.49
N VAL A 119 -0.18 -10.47 4.82
CA VAL A 119 -0.93 -10.35 6.08
C VAL A 119 -0.06 -10.39 7.33
N ALA A 120 1.01 -11.19 7.31
CA ALA A 120 1.95 -11.31 8.42
C ALA A 120 2.71 -10.00 8.70
N ALA A 121 2.97 -9.19 7.67
CA ALA A 121 3.61 -7.89 7.83
C ALA A 121 2.66 -6.82 8.40
N PHE A 122 1.34 -7.05 8.33
CA PHE A 122 0.30 -6.10 8.71
C PHE A 122 -0.53 -6.56 9.93
N GLY A 123 0.09 -7.27 10.87
CA GLY A 123 -0.56 -7.65 12.15
C GLY A 123 -1.31 -8.99 12.12
N GLY A 124 -1.22 -9.75 11.02
CA GLY A 124 -1.81 -11.08 10.90
C GLY A 124 -3.30 -11.05 10.55
N SER A 125 -3.91 -12.24 10.46
CA SER A 125 -5.34 -12.39 10.16
C SER A 125 -6.25 -12.00 11.33
N ASN A 126 -5.70 -11.94 12.54
CA ASN A 126 -6.43 -11.56 13.74
C ASN A 126 -6.47 -10.04 13.89
N VAL A 127 -7.65 -9.45 13.68
CA VAL A 127 -7.87 -8.00 13.81
C VAL A 127 -8.02 -7.53 15.25
N GLU A 128 -8.25 -8.44 16.19
CA GLU A 128 -8.56 -8.14 17.60
C GLU A 128 -7.54 -7.21 18.28
N PRO A 129 -6.21 -7.40 18.10
CA PRO A 129 -5.23 -6.47 18.66
C PRO A 129 -5.33 -5.05 18.08
N SER A 130 -5.74 -4.92 16.81
CA SER A 130 -5.95 -3.62 16.18
C SER A 130 -7.20 -2.93 16.70
N VAL A 131 -8.29 -3.70 16.89
CA VAL A 131 -9.53 -3.20 17.51
C VAL A 131 -9.24 -2.69 18.92
N ARG A 132 -8.57 -3.51 19.75
CA ARG A 132 -8.15 -3.09 21.10
C ARG A 132 -7.26 -1.85 21.09
N SER A 133 -6.32 -1.77 20.16
CA SER A 133 -5.48 -0.57 19.99
C SER A 133 -6.30 0.66 19.62
N CYS A 134 -7.35 0.53 18.82
CA CYS A 134 -8.23 1.63 18.44
C CYS A 134 -9.07 2.10 19.63
N PHE A 135 -9.65 1.17 20.40
CA PHE A 135 -10.43 1.50 21.62
C PHE A 135 -9.60 2.15 22.72
N ARG A 136 -8.26 2.01 22.73
CA ARG A 136 -7.39 2.78 23.64
C ARG A 136 -7.44 4.29 23.40
N MET A 137 -7.87 4.75 22.22
CA MET A 137 -8.10 6.18 21.96
C MET A 137 -9.36 6.72 22.65
N ALA A 138 -10.25 5.84 23.11
CA ALA A 138 -11.52 6.17 23.76
C ALA A 138 -11.71 5.32 25.03
N PRO A 139 -10.84 5.46 26.05
CA PRO A 139 -10.84 4.58 27.22
C PRO A 139 -12.17 4.66 27.98
N GLY A 140 -12.75 3.50 28.30
CA GLY A 140 -14.01 3.39 29.05
C GLY A 140 -15.28 3.70 28.25
N LYS A 141 -15.17 4.05 26.96
CA LYS A 141 -16.34 4.26 26.09
C LYS A 141 -16.73 2.96 25.36
N PRO A 142 -18.04 2.66 25.24
CA PRO A 142 -18.51 1.49 24.49
C PRO A 142 -18.42 1.66 22.97
N ALA A 143 -18.18 2.88 22.49
CA ALA A 143 -18.11 3.22 21.08
C ALA A 143 -17.02 4.28 20.81
N ILE A 144 -16.50 4.28 19.58
CA ILE A 144 -15.47 5.19 19.11
C ILE A 144 -16.12 6.24 18.20
N GLU A 145 -15.89 7.52 18.50
CA GLU A 145 -16.28 8.62 17.59
C GLU A 145 -15.24 8.81 16.47
N VAL A 146 -15.65 9.44 15.37
CA VAL A 146 -14.80 9.66 14.18
C VAL A 146 -13.47 10.35 14.54
N SER A 147 -13.47 11.30 15.47
CA SER A 147 -12.27 12.01 15.93
C SER A 147 -11.21 11.06 16.50
N HIS A 148 -11.59 10.17 17.41
CA HIS A 148 -10.69 9.18 18.01
C HIS A 148 -10.15 8.20 16.96
N PHE A 149 -10.99 7.79 16.00
CA PHE A 149 -10.57 6.92 14.90
C PHE A 149 -9.56 7.62 13.98
N LEU A 150 -9.77 8.90 13.65
CA LEU A 150 -8.83 9.69 12.85
C LEU A 150 -7.50 9.90 13.58
N GLU A 151 -7.54 10.12 14.90
CA GLU A 151 -6.34 10.19 15.72
C GLU A 151 -5.57 8.86 15.70
N TRP A 152 -6.25 7.73 15.89
CA TRP A 152 -5.65 6.40 15.76
C TRP A 152 -5.01 6.19 14.39
N MET A 153 -5.72 6.55 13.31
CA MET A 153 -5.24 6.45 11.93
C MET A 153 -3.99 7.30 11.68
N SER A 154 -3.88 8.46 12.34
CA SER A 154 -2.71 9.36 12.22
C SER A 154 -1.43 8.74 12.80
N LEU A 155 -1.57 7.74 13.68
CA LEU A 155 -0.45 6.96 14.22
C LEU A 155 0.01 5.85 13.26
N GLU A 156 -0.63 5.71 12.10
CA GLU A 156 -0.37 4.67 11.09
C GLU A 156 -0.34 3.26 11.69
N PRO A 157 -1.47 2.72 12.16
CA PRO A 157 -1.52 1.41 12.79
C PRO A 157 -1.15 0.31 11.80
N GLN A 158 -0.39 -0.68 12.26
CA GLN A 158 0.19 -1.73 11.41
C GLN A 158 -0.83 -2.49 10.55
N SER A 159 -2.07 -2.66 11.00
CA SER A 159 -3.13 -3.31 10.21
C SER A 159 -3.61 -2.52 9.00
N VAL A 160 -3.40 -1.20 9.00
CA VAL A 160 -3.87 -0.29 7.95
C VAL A 160 -2.78 0.63 7.41
N VAL A 161 -1.53 0.49 7.87
CA VAL A 161 -0.39 1.32 7.42
C VAL A 161 -0.15 1.25 5.92
N TRP A 162 -0.46 0.11 5.28
CA TRP A 162 -0.32 -0.10 3.82
C TRP A 162 -1.01 0.98 2.98
N LEU A 163 -2.06 1.56 3.54
CA LEU A 163 -2.88 2.59 2.92
C LEU A 163 -2.24 3.97 2.97
N ALA A 164 -1.70 4.36 4.13
CA ALA A 164 -0.92 5.58 4.27
C ALA A 164 0.33 5.50 3.38
N VAL A 165 0.97 4.33 3.34
CA VAL A 165 2.07 4.03 2.42
C VAL A 165 1.62 4.13 0.97
N LEU A 166 0.45 3.61 0.60
CA LEU A 166 -0.07 3.71 -0.77
C LEU A 166 -0.29 5.16 -1.20
N GLN A 167 -0.84 5.99 -0.31
CA GLN A 167 -0.99 7.42 -0.56
C GLN A 167 0.38 8.09 -0.74
N ARG A 168 1.35 7.79 0.14
CA ARG A 168 2.73 8.28 -0.01
C ARG A 168 3.33 7.88 -1.35
N VAL A 169 3.12 6.64 -1.80
CA VAL A 169 3.59 6.15 -3.11
C VAL A 169 2.96 6.93 -4.26
N ALA A 170 1.65 7.21 -4.18
CA ALA A 170 0.94 7.96 -5.20
C ALA A 170 1.46 9.41 -5.31
N VAL A 171 1.62 10.09 -4.17
CA VAL A 171 2.17 11.45 -4.13
C VAL A 171 3.62 11.49 -4.61
N ALA A 172 4.45 10.56 -4.12
CA ALA A 172 5.86 10.46 -4.47
C ALA A 172 6.10 10.31 -5.98
N GLU A 173 5.20 9.65 -6.72
CA GLU A 173 5.37 9.38 -8.15
C GLU A 173 5.63 10.65 -8.98
N SER A 174 5.01 11.76 -8.58
CA SER A 174 5.18 13.06 -9.21
C SER A 174 6.29 13.91 -8.58
N ALA A 175 6.79 13.53 -7.40
CA ALA A 175 7.76 14.29 -6.64
C ALA A 175 9.15 14.23 -7.30
N LYS A 176 9.79 15.40 -7.35
CA LYS A 176 11.17 15.58 -7.79
C LYS A 176 11.94 16.30 -6.69
N HIS A 177 13.03 15.69 -6.25
CA HIS A 177 13.92 16.27 -5.26
C HIS A 177 15.23 16.69 -5.94
N GLN A 178 15.63 17.95 -5.74
CA GLN A 178 16.93 18.46 -6.15
C GLN A 178 18.03 17.94 -5.22
N ALA A 179 18.18 16.62 -5.18
CA ALA A 179 19.15 15.88 -4.40
C ALA A 179 19.76 14.80 -5.28
N LYS A 180 21.05 14.51 -5.07
CA LYS A 180 21.79 13.50 -5.81
C LYS A 180 21.85 12.21 -5.00
N CYS A 181 21.45 11.10 -5.60
CA CYS A 181 21.54 9.80 -4.93
C CYS A 181 23.02 9.45 -4.64
N TYR A 182 23.34 9.10 -3.40
CA TYR A 182 24.68 8.75 -2.96
C TYR A 182 25.21 7.48 -3.69
N ILE A 183 24.32 6.56 -4.07
CA ILE A 183 24.68 5.25 -4.64
C ILE A 183 24.75 5.31 -6.17
N CYS A 184 23.61 5.50 -6.85
CA CYS A 184 23.57 5.52 -8.33
C CYS A 184 23.91 6.86 -8.96
N LYS A 185 24.16 7.90 -8.16
CA LYS A 185 24.51 9.26 -8.60
C LYS A 185 23.44 9.98 -9.45
N GLN A 186 22.25 9.41 -9.61
CA GLN A 186 21.13 10.03 -10.30
C GLN A 186 20.69 11.33 -9.61
N CYS A 187 20.43 12.36 -10.41
CA CYS A 187 19.88 13.66 -10.02
C CYS A 187 18.98 14.19 -11.15
N PRO A 188 17.77 14.71 -10.89
CA PRO A 188 17.09 14.74 -9.59
C PRO A 188 16.60 13.35 -9.17
N ILE A 189 16.45 13.13 -7.86
CA ILE A 189 15.73 11.95 -7.34
C ILE A 189 14.24 12.12 -7.66
N LYS A 190 13.66 11.13 -8.34
CA LYS A 190 12.22 11.04 -8.64
C LYS A 190 11.60 9.96 -7.75
N GLY A 191 10.38 10.15 -7.28
CA GLY A 191 9.81 9.22 -6.29
C GLY A 191 10.31 9.55 -4.89
N PHE A 192 10.36 8.51 -4.05
CA PHE A 192 10.85 8.67 -2.68
C PHE A 192 12.33 9.06 -2.61
N ARG A 193 12.63 9.96 -1.68
CA ARG A 193 13.98 10.31 -1.23
C ARG A 193 14.18 9.83 0.20
N TYR A 194 15.18 9.00 0.42
CA TYR A 194 15.57 8.48 1.73
C TYR A 194 16.80 9.21 2.24
N ARG A 195 16.67 10.00 3.31
CA ARG A 195 17.77 10.78 3.90
C ARG A 195 18.30 10.10 5.15
N SER A 196 19.61 9.92 5.25
CA SER A 196 20.24 9.46 6.49
C SER A 196 20.13 10.52 7.57
N LEU A 197 19.66 10.13 8.76
CA LEU A 197 19.66 10.98 9.94
C LEU A 197 20.91 10.83 10.80
N LYS A 198 21.98 10.21 10.27
CA LYS A 198 23.28 10.09 10.94
C LYS A 198 24.43 10.61 10.08
N GLN A 199 24.37 10.37 8.77
CA GLN A 199 25.38 10.85 7.84
C GLN A 199 24.87 12.12 7.14
N PHE A 200 25.69 13.17 7.14
CA PHE A 200 25.34 14.41 6.46
C PHE A 200 25.23 14.21 4.95
N ASN A 201 24.17 14.78 4.37
CA ASN A 201 23.93 14.83 2.92
C ASN A 201 24.00 13.45 2.22
N VAL A 202 23.64 12.39 2.95
CA VAL A 202 23.45 11.07 2.36
C VAL A 202 21.98 10.89 2.03
N ASP A 203 21.69 11.09 0.74
CA ASP A 203 20.37 10.88 0.14
C ASP A 203 20.40 9.65 -0.76
N ILE A 204 19.36 8.84 -0.70
CA ILE A 204 19.23 7.58 -1.45
C ILE A 204 17.90 7.60 -2.19
N CYS A 205 17.93 7.24 -3.48
CA CYS A 205 16.71 7.14 -4.27
C CYS A 205 15.93 5.86 -3.93
N GLN A 206 14.63 5.89 -4.21
CA GLN A 206 13.73 4.74 -4.06
C GLN A 206 14.29 3.42 -4.60
N THR A 207 14.82 3.42 -5.83
CA THR A 207 15.34 2.20 -6.44
C THR A 207 16.52 1.62 -5.66
N CYS A 208 17.48 2.44 -5.25
CA CYS A 208 18.65 1.96 -4.49
C CYS A 208 18.27 1.51 -3.09
N PHE A 209 17.31 2.19 -2.44
CA PHE A 209 16.85 1.83 -1.10
C PHE A 209 16.12 0.48 -1.10
N LEU A 210 15.11 0.32 -1.97
CA LEU A 210 14.29 -0.90 -2.03
C LEU A 210 15.06 -2.12 -2.56
N THR A 211 16.04 -1.92 -3.44
CA THR A 211 16.87 -3.04 -3.93
C THR A 211 18.01 -3.39 -2.96
N GLY A 212 18.16 -2.67 -1.86
CA GLY A 212 19.23 -2.88 -0.90
C GLY A 212 20.64 -2.67 -1.48
N ARG A 213 20.77 -1.94 -2.59
CA ARG A 213 22.07 -1.65 -3.20
C ARG A 213 22.95 -0.92 -2.18
N THR A 214 24.20 -1.35 -2.04
CA THR A 214 25.19 -0.67 -1.21
C THR A 214 26.44 -0.36 -2.03
N THR A 215 27.21 0.63 -1.59
CA THR A 215 28.57 0.84 -2.12
C THR A 215 29.50 -0.20 -1.51
N LYS A 216 30.42 -0.77 -2.31
CA LYS A 216 31.40 -1.79 -1.87
C LYS A 216 31.98 -1.45 -0.49
N GLY A 217 31.86 -2.39 0.46
CA GLY A 217 32.44 -2.29 1.81
C GLY A 217 31.55 -1.73 2.93
N LYS A 218 30.30 -1.32 2.68
CA LYS A 218 29.37 -0.86 3.74
C LYS A 218 28.20 -1.83 3.93
N LYS A 219 28.01 -2.33 5.16
CA LYS A 219 26.81 -3.09 5.56
C LYS A 219 25.56 -2.21 5.38
N GLN A 220 24.41 -2.88 5.22
CA GLN A 220 23.05 -2.31 5.12
C GLN A 220 22.85 -1.13 6.09
N LEU A 221 22.10 -0.10 5.68
CA LEU A 221 21.88 1.11 6.49
C LEU A 221 21.21 0.79 7.84
N GLN A 222 22.01 0.54 8.87
CA GLN A 222 21.57 0.34 10.26
C GLN A 222 21.25 1.67 10.98
N TYR A 223 21.14 2.77 10.25
CA TYR A 223 20.95 4.09 10.84
C TYR A 223 19.54 4.60 10.54
N PRO A 224 18.96 5.46 11.40
CA PRO A 224 17.64 6.01 11.14
C PRO A 224 17.63 6.78 9.83
N ILE A 225 16.59 6.54 9.04
CA ILE A 225 16.35 7.16 7.75
C ILE A 225 15.05 7.95 7.85
N MET A 226 15.02 9.10 7.19
CA MET A 226 13.79 9.86 6.97
C MET A 226 13.33 9.67 5.52
N GLU A 227 12.06 9.35 5.35
CA GLU A 227 11.41 9.22 4.05
C GLU A 227 10.77 10.55 3.65
N TYR A 228 11.08 11.00 2.42
CA TYR A 228 10.48 12.16 1.80
C TYR A 228 9.73 11.74 0.54
N TYR A 229 8.48 12.18 0.43
CA TYR A 229 7.58 11.91 -0.70
C TYR A 229 6.96 13.18 -1.29
N THR A 230 7.20 14.35 -0.69
CA THR A 230 6.86 15.68 -1.20
C THR A 230 8.12 16.54 -1.32
N PRO A 231 8.13 17.59 -2.16
CA PRO A 231 9.24 18.55 -2.20
C PRO A 231 9.51 19.14 -0.81
N THR A 232 10.77 19.11 -0.38
CA THR A 232 11.16 19.54 0.97
C THR A 232 11.19 21.05 1.08
N THR A 233 10.52 21.58 2.10
CA THR A 233 10.54 22.99 2.47
C THR A 233 11.84 23.35 3.20
N SER A 234 12.16 24.65 3.27
CA SER A 234 13.36 25.13 3.97
C SER A 234 13.33 24.83 5.48
N GLY A 235 12.15 24.84 6.11
CA GLY A 235 11.98 24.52 7.54
C GLY A 235 12.27 23.05 7.86
N GLU A 236 11.83 22.13 7.00
CA GLU A 236 12.12 20.69 7.14
C GLU A 236 13.61 20.40 7.02
N LYS A 237 14.31 21.05 6.07
CA LYS A 237 15.77 20.91 5.92
C LYS A 237 16.53 21.33 7.18
N MET A 238 16.08 22.38 7.87
CA MET A 238 16.70 22.86 9.11
C MET A 238 16.45 21.91 10.29
N ARG A 239 15.22 21.40 10.43
CA ARG A 239 14.87 20.39 11.45
C ARG A 239 15.70 19.13 11.31
N ASP A 240 15.88 18.68 10.07
CA ASP A 240 16.70 17.52 9.77
C ASP A 240 18.16 17.71 10.10
N PHE A 241 18.70 18.87 9.78
CA PHE A 241 20.07 19.22 10.12
C PHE A 241 20.31 19.13 11.63
N ALA A 242 19.40 19.71 12.43
CA ALA A 242 19.43 19.62 13.89
C ALA A 242 19.32 18.16 14.38
N LYS A 243 18.44 17.35 13.76
CA LYS A 243 18.27 15.93 14.11
C LYS A 243 19.51 15.09 13.76
N THR A 244 20.15 15.35 12.62
CA THR A 244 21.41 14.71 12.22
C THR A 244 22.54 15.03 13.19
N LEU A 245 22.66 16.31 13.60
CA LEU A 245 23.64 16.71 14.62
C LEU A 245 23.42 15.96 15.94
N LYS A 246 22.18 15.95 16.46
CA LYS A 246 21.83 15.24 17.69
C LYS A 246 22.13 13.74 17.62
N ASN A 247 21.85 13.11 16.46
CA ASN A 247 22.07 11.69 16.25
C ASN A 247 23.53 11.28 16.03
N LYS A 248 24.39 12.22 15.63
CA LYS A 248 25.83 11.95 15.45
C LYS A 248 26.50 11.53 16.76
N PHE A 249 26.03 12.07 17.89
CA PHE A 249 26.52 11.75 19.24
C PHE A 249 25.93 10.48 19.84
N ARG A 250 25.00 9.80 19.15
CA ARG A 250 24.33 8.60 19.65
C ARG A 250 25.03 7.32 19.20
N SER A 251 25.25 6.39 20.14
CA SER A 251 25.90 5.10 19.90
C SER A 251 25.07 4.17 19.01
N LYS A 252 25.68 3.15 18.42
CA LYS A 252 24.95 2.12 17.66
C LYS A 252 23.95 1.35 18.55
N GLN A 253 24.34 1.09 19.80
CA GLN A 253 23.53 0.37 20.78
C GLN A 253 22.25 1.14 21.16
N TYR A 254 22.32 2.47 21.19
CA TYR A 254 21.15 3.34 21.40
C TYR A 254 20.06 3.10 20.33
N PHE A 255 20.44 3.04 19.06
CA PHE A 255 19.50 2.85 17.94
C PHE A 255 18.96 1.42 17.85
N SER A 256 19.72 0.43 18.32
CA SER A 256 19.23 -0.96 18.43
C SER A 256 18.16 -1.11 19.50
N LYS A 257 18.27 -0.39 20.62
CA LYS A 257 17.26 -0.37 21.71
C LYS A 257 16.06 0.53 21.40
N HIS A 258 16.21 1.52 20.51
CA HIS A 258 15.16 2.45 20.13
C HIS A 258 14.97 2.46 18.61
N PRO A 259 14.44 1.38 18.03
CA PRO A 259 14.10 1.37 16.62
C PRO A 259 13.02 2.42 16.36
N GLN A 260 13.32 3.45 15.57
CA GLN A 260 12.30 4.40 15.12
C GLN A 260 11.42 3.70 14.09
N ARG A 261 10.29 3.14 14.54
CA ARG A 261 9.23 2.68 13.65
C ARG A 261 8.39 3.91 13.27
N GLY A 262 8.23 4.15 11.97
CA GLY A 262 7.40 5.24 11.45
C GLY A 262 5.90 4.91 11.43
N TYR A 263 5.50 3.85 12.13
CA TYR A 263 4.14 3.32 12.19
C TYR A 263 3.90 2.72 13.58
N LEU A 264 2.64 2.65 14.01
CA LEU A 264 2.24 2.05 15.28
C LEU A 264 2.19 0.52 15.14
N PRO A 265 3.13 -0.24 15.74
CA PRO A 265 3.07 -1.70 15.69
C PRO A 265 1.89 -2.20 16.52
N VAL A 266 1.22 -3.23 16.01
CA VAL A 266 0.12 -3.89 16.72
C VAL A 266 0.68 -5.22 17.23
N GLN A 267 0.87 -5.33 18.55
CA GLN A 267 1.40 -6.55 19.16
C GLN A 267 0.39 -7.69 19.00
N SER A 268 0.85 -8.83 18.48
CA SER A 268 0.04 -10.05 18.49
C SER A 268 -0.06 -10.60 19.93
N VAL A 269 -1.18 -11.22 20.28
CA VAL A 269 -1.43 -11.73 21.64
C VAL A 269 -0.32 -12.70 22.11
N LEU A 270 0.32 -13.42 21.18
CA LEU A 270 1.42 -14.34 21.46
C LEU A 270 2.72 -13.65 21.91
N GLU A 271 2.94 -12.38 21.56
CA GLU A 271 4.13 -11.64 22.03
C GLU A 271 3.92 -11.03 23.42
N ALA A 272 2.67 -10.80 23.85
CA ALA A 272 2.38 -10.21 25.15
C ALA A 272 2.76 -11.15 26.31
N GLU A 273 2.59 -12.47 26.13
CA GLU A 273 2.95 -13.47 27.15
C GLU A 273 4.47 -13.66 27.31
N SER A 274 5.27 -13.20 26.35
CA SER A 274 6.75 -13.29 26.42
C SER A 274 7.43 -12.12 27.13
N SER A 275 6.67 -11.10 27.53
CA SER A 275 7.20 -9.91 28.20
C SER A 275 6.92 -9.87 29.71
N GLU A 276 6.27 -10.89 30.28
CA GLU A 276 5.95 -11.00 31.71
C GLU A 276 6.72 -12.11 32.45
N THR A 277 7.90 -12.48 31.96
CA THR A 277 8.89 -13.32 32.67
C THR A 277 10.27 -12.72 32.54
#